data_AF-A0A7G2EXM7-F1
#
_entry.id   AF-A0A7G2EXM7-F1
#
_cell.length_a   1.000
_cell.length_b   1.000
_cell.length_c   1.000
_cell.angle_alpha   90.00
_cell.angle_beta   90.00
_cell.angle_gamma   90.00
#
_symmetry.space_group_name_H-M   'P 1'
#
loop_
_entity.id
_entity.type
_entity.pdbx_description
1 polymer ?
#
loop_
_entity_poly.entity_id
_entity_poly.type
_entity_poly.pdbx_seq_one_letter_code
_entity_poly.pdbx_strand_id
1 'polypeptide(L)'
;MFTANARARGRGAIDFDVNYVVTWGQDHILKLTQGKEVQLSMDYSSGSGFESKSHYGSGFFQMRIKLPPRDSAGVVTAFYTPTMRLTLSSWGIDKENR
;
A
#
# COMPACT_ATOMS: atom_id res chain seq x y z
N MET A 1 18.99 -0.95 -6.14
CA MET A 1 17.89 -0.72 -5.17
C MET A 1 17.21 0.59 -5.53
N PHE A 2 15.90 0.54 -5.80
CA PHE A 2 15.06 1.69 -6.07
C PHE A 2 14.31 2.08 -4.80
N THR A 3 14.10 3.38 -4.57
CA THR A 3 13.42 3.85 -3.36
C THR A 3 12.45 4.98 -3.68
N ALA A 4 11.22 4.88 -3.15
CA ALA A 4 10.23 5.94 -3.20
C ALA A 4 9.77 6.28 -1.78
N ASN A 5 9.64 7.58 -1.49
CA ASN A 5 9.15 8.01 -0.19
C ASN A 5 7.69 8.42 -0.29
N ALA A 6 6.89 8.02 0.69
CA ALA A 6 5.47 8.35 0.78
C ALA A 6 5.13 8.90 2.18
N ARG A 7 4.31 9.95 2.23
CA ARG A 7 3.80 10.54 3.47
C ARG A 7 2.37 11.02 3.30
N ALA A 8 1.49 10.62 4.21
CA ALA A 8 0.12 11.09 4.22
C ALA A 8 0.06 12.61 4.44
N ARG A 9 -0.84 13.29 3.72
CA ARG A 9 -1.15 14.71 3.98
C ARG A 9 -2.31 14.80 4.96
N GLY A 10 -2.05 15.36 6.14
CA GLY A 10 -3.06 15.68 7.14
C GLY A 10 -2.75 17.00 7.85
N ARG A 11 -3.76 17.61 8.49
CA ARG A 11 -3.53 18.70 9.46
C ARG A 11 -2.90 18.06 10.70
N GLY A 12 -1.61 18.30 10.90
CA GLY A 12 -0.82 17.60 11.91
C GLY A 12 -0.05 16.42 11.32
N ALA A 13 1.12 16.14 11.90
CA ALA A 13 1.95 15.05 11.43
C ALA A 13 1.43 13.73 12.04
N ILE A 14 0.61 13.01 11.27
CA ILE A 14 0.03 11.72 11.64
C ILE A 14 1.06 10.62 11.33
N ASP A 15 1.26 9.71 12.27
CA ASP A 15 2.14 8.56 12.08
C ASP A 15 1.51 7.57 11.10
N PHE A 16 2.34 6.98 10.24
CA PHE A 16 1.95 6.04 9.20
C PHE A 16 1.12 4.87 9.75
N ASP A 17 1.55 4.32 10.88
CA ASP A 17 0.92 3.16 11.52
C ASP A 17 -0.48 3.45 12.08
N VAL A 18 -0.92 4.71 12.14
CA VAL A 18 -2.30 5.02 12.55
C VAL A 18 -3.29 4.52 11.51
N ASN A 19 -3.00 4.74 10.23
CA ASN A 19 -3.96 4.50 9.14
C ASN A 19 -3.57 3.35 8.22
N TYR A 20 -2.27 2.99 8.17
CA TYR A 20 -1.75 2.05 7.20
C TYR A 20 -1.05 0.87 7.87
N VAL A 21 -0.97 -0.24 7.15
CA VAL A 21 -0.22 -1.44 7.53
C VAL A 21 0.59 -1.92 6.33
N VAL A 22 1.79 -2.44 6.60
CA VAL A 22 2.64 -3.06 5.58
C VAL A 22 2.06 -4.41 5.21
N THR A 23 1.81 -4.64 3.93
CA THR A 23 1.25 -5.90 3.41
C THR A 23 2.31 -6.80 2.77
N TRP A 24 3.39 -6.21 2.26
CA TRP A 24 4.46 -6.94 1.59
C TRP A 24 5.80 -6.24 1.74
N GLY A 25 6.88 -7.01 1.83
CA GLY A 25 8.26 -6.49 1.87
C GLY A 25 8.57 -5.71 3.15
N GLN A 26 8.30 -6.30 4.33
CA GLN A 26 8.58 -5.69 5.64
C GLN A 26 10.05 -5.27 5.81
N ASP A 27 10.97 -6.03 5.22
CA ASP A 27 12.40 -5.75 5.14
C ASP A 27 12.76 -4.65 4.12
N HIS A 28 11.83 -4.34 3.21
CA HIS A 28 11.95 -3.33 2.15
C HIS A 28 11.24 -2.02 2.48
N ILE A 29 10.75 -1.84 3.72
CA ILE A 29 10.11 -0.60 4.19
C ILE A 29 10.85 -0.02 5.39
N LEU A 30 11.21 1.27 5.28
CA LEU A 30 11.80 2.03 6.37
C LEU A 30 10.87 3.16 6.80
N LYS A 31 10.63 3.28 8.11
CA LYS A 31 9.87 4.38 8.72
C LYS A 31 10.83 5.52 9.05
N LEU A 32 10.62 6.65 8.41
CA LEU A 32 11.41 7.87 8.55
C LEU A 32 10.61 8.94 9.32
N THR A 33 11.30 9.99 9.74
CA THR A 33 10.65 11.17 10.37
C THR A 33 9.71 10.76 11.51
N GLN A 34 10.19 9.96 12.46
CA GLN A 34 9.38 9.46 13.58
C GLN A 34 8.11 8.71 13.14
N GLY A 35 8.17 7.97 12.03
CA GLY A 35 7.03 7.20 11.51
C GLY A 35 6.05 7.99 10.65
N LYS A 36 6.30 9.28 10.38
CA LYS A 36 5.41 10.13 9.54
C LYS A 36 5.66 9.96 8.04
N GLU A 37 6.78 9.37 7.67
CA GLU A 37 7.16 9.10 6.29
C GLU A 37 7.60 7.64 6.18
N VAL A 38 7.26 7.00 5.07
CA VAL A 38 7.74 5.66 4.75
C VAL A 38 8.55 5.70 3.48
N GLN A 39 9.69 5.03 3.49
CA GLN A 39 10.47 4.74 2.30
C GLN A 39 10.20 3.30 1.90
N LEU A 40 9.66 3.13 0.70
CA LEU A 40 9.47 1.86 0.03
C LEU A 40 10.68 1.60 -0.84
N SER A 41 11.16 0.37 -0.83
CA SER A 41 12.25 -0.06 -1.68
C SER A 41 11.90 -1.27 -2.53
N MET A 42 12.62 -1.40 -3.64
CA MET A 42 12.54 -2.53 -4.55
C MET A 42 13.95 -2.87 -5.03
N ASP A 43 14.25 -4.15 -5.05
CA ASP A 43 15.43 -4.71 -5.69
C ASP A 43 15.04 -5.88 -6.60
N TYR A 44 16.02 -6.70 -7.01
CA TYR A 44 15.78 -7.83 -7.88
C TYR A 44 14.95 -8.95 -7.21
N SER A 45 15.01 -9.05 -5.88
CA SER A 45 14.36 -10.10 -5.12
C SER A 45 12.90 -9.80 -4.82
N SER A 46 12.56 -8.55 -4.46
CA SER A 46 11.22 -8.14 -4.09
C SER A 46 11.00 -6.63 -4.18
N GLY A 47 9.72 -6.23 -4.21
CA GLY A 47 9.27 -4.88 -3.89
C GLY A 47 8.69 -4.77 -2.48
N SER A 48 7.95 -3.68 -2.25
CA SER A 48 7.26 -3.42 -0.99
C SER A 48 5.90 -2.75 -1.22
N GLY A 49 5.00 -2.89 -0.25
CA GLY A 49 3.65 -2.35 -0.34
C GLY A 49 2.97 -2.19 1.02
N PHE A 50 1.99 -1.30 1.06
CA PHE A 50 1.15 -1.06 2.23
C PHE A 50 -0.29 -0.81 1.81
N GLU A 51 -1.22 -1.01 2.74
CA GLU A 51 -2.65 -0.74 2.54
C GLU A 51 -3.24 0.03 3.73
N SER A 52 -4.42 0.61 3.54
CA SER A 52 -5.16 1.22 4.64
C SER A 52 -5.76 0.13 5.53
N LYS A 53 -5.69 0.34 6.85
CA LYS A 53 -6.29 -0.58 7.84
C LYS A 53 -7.81 -0.68 7.74
N SER A 54 -8.43 0.38 7.23
CA SER A 54 -9.88 0.47 7.05
C SER A 54 -10.24 0.48 5.57
N HIS A 55 -11.41 -0.03 5.26
CA HIS A 55 -12.04 0.10 3.95
C HIS A 55 -12.91 1.36 3.91
N TYR A 56 -12.90 2.06 2.79
CA TYR A 56 -13.64 3.30 2.60
C TYR A 56 -14.48 3.21 1.32
N GLY A 57 -15.77 3.51 1.41
CA GLY A 57 -16.66 3.58 0.24
C GLY A 57 -16.57 4.91 -0.52
N SER A 58 -16.14 5.97 0.18
CA SER A 58 -15.87 7.29 -0.36
C SER A 58 -14.92 8.05 0.56
N GLY A 59 -14.32 9.13 0.06
CA GLY A 59 -13.43 9.96 0.87
C GLY A 59 -12.41 10.71 0.04
N PHE A 60 -11.56 11.45 0.74
CA PHE A 60 -10.46 12.19 0.14
C PHE A 60 -9.13 11.62 0.62
N PHE A 61 -8.36 11.06 -0.32
CA PHE A 61 -7.09 10.40 -0.03
C PHE A 61 -5.94 11.24 -0.60
N GLN A 62 -5.01 11.64 0.26
CA GLN A 62 -3.85 12.41 -0.16
C GLN A 62 -2.54 11.81 0.35
N MET A 63 -1.64 11.60 -0.60
CA MET A 63 -0.27 11.15 -0.35
C MET A 63 0.71 12.11 -1.01
N ARG A 64 1.76 12.52 -0.29
CA ARG A 64 2.95 13.11 -0.90
C ARG A 64 3.89 11.97 -1.25
N ILE A 65 4.25 11.87 -2.53
CA ILE A 65 5.15 10.84 -3.04
C ILE A 65 6.36 11.52 -3.66
N LYS A 66 7.56 11.06 -3.28
CA LYS A 66 8.82 11.45 -3.90
C LYS A 66 9.42 10.23 -4.58
N LEU A 67 9.56 10.31 -5.90
CA LEU A 67 10.11 9.24 -6.73
C LEU A 67 11.65 9.18 -6.66
N PRO A 68 12.25 8.04 -7.02
CA PRO A 68 13.70 7.90 -7.07
C PRO A 68 14.32 8.95 -8.00
N PRO A 69 15.49 9.52 -7.66
CA PRO A 69 16.15 10.54 -8.48
C PRO A 69 16.93 9.97 -9.68
N ARG A 70 17.01 8.64 -9.83
CA ARG A 70 17.79 7.93 -10.87
C ARG A 70 16.88 7.19 -11.85
N ASP A 71 17.49 6.71 -12.93
CA ASP A 71 16.85 5.93 -13.99
C ASP A 71 15.99 4.80 -13.41
N SER A 72 14.67 4.92 -13.57
CA SER A 72 13.66 4.04 -12.98
C SER A 72 12.93 3.25 -14.08
N ALA A 73 13.61 3.00 -15.20
CA ALA A 73 13.05 2.25 -16.32
C ALA A 73 12.46 0.91 -15.85
N GLY A 74 11.17 0.70 -16.14
CA GLY A 74 10.45 -0.52 -15.77
C GLY A 74 9.95 -0.59 -14.33
N VAL A 75 10.19 0.42 -13.49
CA VAL A 75 9.68 0.48 -12.11
C VAL A 75 8.39 1.30 -12.04
N VAL A 76 7.38 0.74 -11.38
CA VAL A 76 6.10 1.43 -11.15
C VAL A 76 5.94 1.73 -9.67
N THR A 77 5.71 3.00 -9.33
CA THR A 77 5.23 3.41 -8.00
C THR A 77 3.76 3.77 -8.12
N ALA A 78 2.89 3.09 -7.37
CA ALA A 78 1.44 3.26 -7.47
C ALA A 78 0.81 3.65 -6.13
N PHE A 79 -0.20 4.51 -6.19
CA PHE A 79 -1.10 4.82 -5.08
C PHE A 79 -2.52 4.82 -5.66
N TYR A 80 -3.34 3.87 -5.23
CA TYR A 80 -4.67 3.64 -5.79
C TYR A 80 -5.64 3.15 -4.71
N THR A 81 -6.93 3.36 -4.96
CA THR A 81 -8.02 2.86 -4.11
C THR A 81 -8.75 1.76 -4.86
N PRO A 82 -8.59 0.48 -4.48
CA PRO A 82 -9.35 -0.59 -5.11
C PRO A 82 -10.81 -0.54 -4.64
N THR A 83 -11.74 -0.69 -5.57
CA THR A 83 -13.16 -0.91 -5.24
C THR A 83 -13.33 -2.26 -4.55
N MET A 84 -14.24 -2.31 -3.57
CA MET A 84 -14.60 -3.53 -2.82
C MET A 84 -14.90 -4.69 -3.78
N ARG A 85 -14.18 -5.80 -3.58
CA ARG A 85 -14.37 -7.04 -4.33
C ARG A 85 -15.66 -7.70 -3.83
N LEU A 86 -16.65 -7.89 -4.71
CA LEU A 86 -17.77 -8.78 -4.39
C LEU A 86 -17.20 -10.20 -4.31
N THR A 87 -17.06 -10.73 -3.10
CA THR A 87 -16.82 -12.16 -2.93
C THR A 87 -18.08 -12.85 -3.44
N LEU A 88 -18.00 -13.57 -4.57
CA LEU A 88 -19.03 -14.55 -4.89
C LEU A 88 -19.01 -15.56 -3.74
N SER A 89 -20.04 -15.54 -2.90
CA SER A 89 -20.31 -16.67 -2.04
C SER A 89 -20.41 -17.89 -2.94
N SER A 90 -19.53 -18.87 -2.72
CA SER A 90 -19.64 -20.18 -3.36
C SER A 90 -21.04 -20.71 -3.11
N TRP A 91 -21.89 -20.75 -4.14
CA TRP A 91 -23.13 -21.50 -4.06
C TRP A 91 -22.76 -22.95 -3.86
N GLY A 92 -23.14 -23.51 -2.70
CA GLY A 92 -22.96 -24.93 -2.40
C GLY A 92 -23.62 -25.73 -3.51
N ILE A 93 -22.80 -26.43 -4.30
CA ILE A 93 -23.28 -27.57 -5.06
C ILE A 93 -23.48 -28.66 -4.01
N ASP A 94 -24.68 -28.68 -3.42
CA ASP A 94 -25.16 -29.88 -2.76
C ASP A 94 -25.16 -30.98 -3.82
N LYS A 95 -24.30 -31.98 -3.61
CA LYS A 95 -24.37 -33.23 -4.36
C LYS A 95 -25.63 -33.96 -3.91
N GLU A 96 -26.77 -33.57 -4.49
CA GLU A 96 -28.01 -34.32 -4.44
C GLU A 96 -27.76 -35.69 -5.07
N ASN A 97 -27.89 -36.69 -4.21
CA ASN A 97 -27.76 -38.11 -4.42
C ASN A 97 -28.64 -38.61 -5.59
N ARG A 98 -28.02 -39.25 -6.60
CA ARG A 98 -28.66 -40.27 -7.45
C ARG A 98 -27.65 -41.36 -7.79
#